data_AF-A0A5E4JQL2-F1
#
_entry.id   AF-A0A5E4JQL2-F1
#
_cell.length_a   1.000
_cell.length_b   1.000
_cell.length_c   1.000
_cell.angle_alpha   90.00
_cell.angle_beta   90.00
_cell.angle_gamma   90.00
#
_symmetry.space_group_name_H-M   'P 1'
#
loop_
_entity.id
_entity.type
_entity.pdbx_description
1 polymer ?
#
loop_
_entity_poly.entity_id
_entity_poly.type
_entity_poly.pdbx_seq_one_letter_code
_entity_poly.pdbx_strand_id
1 'polypeptide(L)'
;MDAANEGAKKSNGLTIGILPTSDKSSISKFVDLPIITSLGNARNSINVLSSDVVIACGVGTGTISEIALALKSDKNVILLNDDKECQSLFKRLGKEKVYVAKNPEDAIKRIKSLVN
;
A
#
# COMPACT_ATOMS: atom_id res chain seq x y z
N MET A 1 -2.19 1.45 -8.76
CA MET A 1 -3.14 0.61 -7.98
C MET A 1 -3.91 -0.35 -8.87
N ASP A 2 -4.38 0.08 -10.06
CA ASP A 2 -5.17 -0.77 -10.97
C ASP A 2 -4.54 -2.14 -11.31
N ALA A 3 -3.27 -2.17 -11.70
CA ALA A 3 -2.55 -3.41 -12.02
C ALA A 3 -2.48 -4.41 -10.83
N ALA A 4 -2.42 -3.91 -9.59
CA ALA A 4 -2.44 -4.77 -8.41
C ALA A 4 -3.82 -5.43 -8.24
N ASN A 5 -4.89 -4.67 -8.45
CA ASN A 5 -6.26 -5.20 -8.44
C ASN A 5 -6.46 -6.22 -9.57
N GLU A 6 -5.99 -5.92 -10.79
CA GLU A 6 -6.07 -6.85 -11.91
C GLU A 6 -5.37 -8.19 -11.61
N GLY A 7 -4.15 -8.14 -11.05
CA GLY A 7 -3.40 -9.35 -10.66
C GLY A 7 -4.13 -10.17 -9.60
N ALA A 8 -4.70 -9.52 -8.58
CA ALA A 8 -5.52 -10.18 -7.57
C ALA A 8 -6.76 -10.82 -8.19
N LYS A 9 -7.49 -10.10 -9.06
CA LYS A 9 -8.68 -10.61 -9.76
C LYS A 9 -8.37 -11.81 -10.64
N LYS A 10 -7.26 -11.79 -11.40
CA LYS A 10 -6.80 -12.94 -12.21
C LYS A 10 -6.54 -14.18 -11.37
N SER A 11 -6.21 -14.00 -10.10
CA SER A 11 -5.96 -15.08 -9.13
C SER A 11 -7.17 -15.36 -8.23
N ASN A 12 -8.37 -14.88 -8.60
CA ASN A 12 -9.61 -15.02 -7.85
C ASN A 12 -9.56 -14.45 -6.42
N GLY A 13 -8.71 -13.45 -6.18
CA GLY A 13 -8.64 -12.69 -4.93
C GLY A 13 -9.72 -11.61 -4.84
N LEU A 14 -10.07 -11.25 -3.60
CA LEU A 14 -10.97 -10.13 -3.28
C LEU A 14 -10.21 -8.81 -3.33
N THR A 15 -10.76 -7.80 -3.99
CA THR A 15 -10.17 -6.45 -4.06
C THR A 15 -11.06 -5.39 -3.43
N ILE A 16 -10.47 -4.56 -2.56
CA ILE A 16 -11.17 -3.45 -1.90
C ILE A 16 -10.53 -2.15 -2.36
N GLY A 17 -11.33 -1.23 -2.89
CA GLY A 17 -10.88 0.09 -3.35
C GLY A 17 -11.37 1.19 -2.44
N ILE A 18 -10.48 1.89 -1.73
CA ILE A 18 -10.83 3.08 -0.94
C ILE A 18 -10.69 4.33 -1.81
N LEU A 19 -11.83 4.93 -2.16
CA LEU A 19 -11.92 5.96 -3.19
C LEU A 19 -12.01 7.37 -2.60
N PRO A 20 -11.26 8.35 -3.18
CA PRO A 20 -11.15 9.70 -2.64
C PRO A 20 -12.36 10.59 -2.95
N THR A 21 -13.13 10.27 -3.99
CA THR A 21 -14.29 11.05 -4.47
C THR A 21 -15.52 10.16 -4.61
N SER A 22 -16.70 10.78 -4.75
CA SER A 22 -17.96 10.09 -5.04
C SER A 22 -18.16 9.74 -6.52
N ASP A 23 -17.21 10.12 -7.37
CA ASP A 23 -17.28 9.84 -8.81
C ASP A 23 -17.02 8.36 -9.11
N LYS A 24 -18.10 7.65 -9.40
CA LYS A 24 -18.08 6.22 -9.72
C LYS A 24 -17.47 5.92 -11.08
N SER A 25 -17.35 6.90 -11.98
CA SER A 25 -16.81 6.68 -13.33
C SER A 25 -15.33 6.29 -13.32
N SER A 26 -14.62 6.67 -12.26
CA SER A 26 -13.21 6.36 -12.03
C SER A 26 -12.95 5.00 -11.37
N ILE A 27 -14.01 4.25 -11.03
CA ILE A 27 -13.86 2.93 -10.39
C ILE A 27 -13.34 1.93 -11.41
N SER A 28 -12.18 1.35 -11.10
CA SER A 28 -11.65 0.23 -11.84
C SER A 28 -12.61 -0.97 -11.85
N LYS A 29 -12.77 -1.60 -13.01
CA LYS A 29 -13.50 -2.87 -13.18
C LYS A 29 -12.91 -4.04 -12.37
N PHE A 30 -11.68 -3.87 -11.86
CA PHE A 30 -10.99 -4.87 -11.06
C PHE A 30 -11.21 -4.70 -9.56
N VAL A 31 -12.04 -3.74 -9.12
CA VAL A 31 -12.42 -3.54 -7.71
C VAL A 31 -13.75 -4.26 -7.43
N ASP A 32 -13.75 -5.19 -6.47
CA ASP A 32 -14.97 -5.88 -6.03
C ASP A 32 -15.79 -5.01 -5.08
N LEU A 33 -15.12 -4.38 -4.11
CA LEU A 33 -15.76 -3.61 -3.05
C LEU A 33 -15.24 -2.16 -3.06
N PRO A 34 -15.94 -1.24 -3.74
CA PRO A 34 -15.60 0.17 -3.69
C PRO A 34 -16.13 0.83 -2.41
N ILE A 35 -15.22 1.38 -1.60
CA ILE A 35 -15.54 2.19 -0.42
C ILE A 35 -15.38 3.67 -0.79
N ILE A 36 -16.50 4.34 -0.98
CA ILE A 36 -16.54 5.77 -1.34
C ILE A 36 -16.41 6.60 -0.07
N THR A 37 -15.35 7.41 0.02
CA THR A 37 -15.08 8.19 1.24
C THR A 37 -15.39 9.68 1.09
N SER A 38 -15.24 10.25 -0.11
CA SER A 38 -15.28 11.71 -0.36
C SER A 38 -14.31 12.51 0.53
N LEU A 39 -13.23 11.88 0.97
CA LEU A 39 -12.24 12.48 1.87
C LEU A 39 -10.99 13.02 1.14
N GLY A 40 -10.94 12.95 -0.19
CA GLY A 40 -9.74 13.31 -0.94
C GLY A 40 -8.53 12.49 -0.45
N ASN A 41 -7.40 13.16 -0.18
CA ASN A 41 -6.20 12.50 0.30
C ASN A 41 -6.30 11.98 1.75
N ALA A 42 -7.26 12.45 2.56
CA ALA A 42 -7.38 11.99 3.95
C ALA A 42 -7.78 10.50 4.05
N ARG A 43 -8.34 9.92 2.98
CA ARG A 43 -8.59 8.48 2.87
C ARG A 43 -7.32 7.62 2.96
N ASN A 44 -6.14 8.20 2.75
CA ASN A 44 -4.87 7.48 2.87
C ASN A 44 -4.68 6.89 4.29
N SER A 45 -5.20 7.54 5.33
CA SER A 45 -5.20 6.98 6.69
C SER A 45 -6.07 5.73 6.80
N ILE A 46 -7.18 5.65 6.06
CA ILE A 46 -8.04 4.45 6.03
C ILE A 46 -7.29 3.29 5.39
N ASN A 47 -6.58 3.52 4.27
CA ASN A 47 -5.76 2.50 3.61
C ASN A 47 -4.77 1.88 4.60
N VAL A 48 -4.04 2.75 5.31
CA VAL A 48 -2.99 2.36 6.23
C VAL A 48 -3.55 1.62 7.45
N LEU A 49 -4.55 2.19 8.12
CA LEU A 49 -5.07 1.63 9.38
C LEU A 49 -5.78 0.30 9.16
N SER A 50 -6.42 0.13 7.99
CA SER A 50 -7.13 -1.10 7.61
C SER A 50 -6.21 -2.20 7.06
N SER A 51 -4.91 -1.93 6.89
CA SER A 51 -3.94 -2.91 6.38
C SER A 51 -3.15 -3.54 7.52
N ASP A 52 -2.89 -4.84 7.44
CA ASP A 52 -1.95 -5.53 8.34
C ASP A 52 -0.49 -5.20 8.00
N VAL A 53 -0.17 -5.15 6.70
CA VAL A 53 1.13 -4.78 6.15
C VAL A 53 0.92 -3.87 4.95
N VAL A 54 1.74 -2.82 4.81
CA VAL A 54 1.67 -1.88 3.68
C VAL A 54 2.84 -2.16 2.72
N ILE A 55 2.55 -2.34 1.42
CA ILE A 55 3.59 -2.42 0.38
C ILE A 55 3.60 -1.12 -0.42
N ALA A 56 4.73 -0.43 -0.43
CA ALA A 56 4.96 0.73 -1.28
C ALA A 56 5.64 0.30 -2.58
N CYS A 57 4.85 0.19 -3.66
CA CYS A 57 5.35 -0.14 -4.99
C CYS A 57 5.65 1.15 -5.78
N GLY A 58 6.92 1.41 -6.06
CA GLY A 58 7.39 2.67 -6.64
C GLY A 58 7.48 3.83 -5.63
N VAL A 59 7.68 5.05 -6.15
CA VAL A 59 7.84 6.28 -5.35
C VAL A 59 7.04 7.42 -5.98
N GLY A 60 6.41 8.24 -5.13
CA GLY A 60 5.64 9.42 -5.50
C GLY A 60 5.11 10.12 -4.25
N THR A 61 4.68 11.38 -4.35
CA THR A 61 4.25 12.18 -3.18
C THR A 61 3.11 11.53 -2.39
N GLY A 62 2.10 10.98 -3.08
CA GLY A 62 1.02 10.21 -2.48
C GLY A 62 1.53 8.97 -1.74
N THR A 63 2.39 8.18 -2.39
CA THR A 63 3.00 6.97 -1.80
C THR A 63 3.85 7.31 -0.57
N ILE A 64 4.67 8.37 -0.63
CA ILE A 64 5.50 8.85 0.48
C ILE A 64 4.61 9.23 1.68
N SER A 65 3.46 9.88 1.43
CA SER A 65 2.51 10.23 2.50
C SER A 65 1.91 8.99 3.17
N GLU A 66 1.58 7.95 2.40
CA GLU A 66 1.06 6.68 2.93
C GLU A 66 2.11 5.91 3.72
N ILE A 67 3.37 5.88 3.26
CA ILE A 67 4.48 5.29 4.03
C ILE A 67 4.64 6.01 5.37
N ALA A 68 4.68 7.34 5.38
CA ALA A 68 4.83 8.12 6.61
C ALA A 68 3.66 7.89 7.58
N LEU A 69 2.42 7.83 7.08
CA LEU A 69 1.23 7.51 7.88
C LEU A 69 1.29 6.09 8.45
N ALA A 70 1.78 5.11 7.69
CA ALA A 70 1.95 3.73 8.14
C ALA A 70 2.92 3.63 9.31
N LEU A 71 4.09 4.26 9.20
CA LEU A 71 5.07 4.28 10.28
C LEU A 71 4.55 5.00 11.52
N LYS A 72 3.85 6.12 11.33
CA LYS A 72 3.20 6.83 12.46
C LYS A 72 2.14 5.98 13.17
N SER A 73 1.54 5.04 12.44
CA SER A 73 0.51 4.12 12.95
C SER A 73 1.08 2.75 13.39
N ASP A 74 2.40 2.66 13.56
CA ASP A 74 3.14 1.44 13.95
C ASP A 74 2.94 0.22 13.02
N LYS A 75 2.60 0.46 11.75
CA LYS A 75 2.42 -0.58 10.74
C LYS A 75 3.75 -0.99 10.11
N ASN A 76 3.85 -2.28 9.77
CA ASN A 76 4.97 -2.80 8.99
C ASN A 76 4.87 -2.33 7.53
N VAL A 77 5.97 -1.82 6.98
CA VAL A 77 6.06 -1.33 5.59
C VAL A 77 7.12 -2.09 4.81
N ILE A 78 6.76 -2.56 3.63
CA ILE A 78 7.67 -3.17 2.66
C ILE A 78 7.83 -2.22 1.47
N LEU A 79 9.05 -1.77 1.23
CA LEU A 79 9.41 -0.94 0.08
C LEU A 79 9.76 -1.86 -1.10
N LEU A 80 9.05 -1.71 -2.21
CA LEU A 80 9.30 -2.38 -3.48
C LEU A 80 9.55 -1.32 -4.55
N ASN A 81 10.77 -0.79 -4.56
CA ASN A 81 11.25 0.22 -5.49
C ASN A 81 12.79 0.21 -5.53
N ASP A 82 13.39 0.87 -6.51
CA ASP A 82 14.85 0.98 -6.66
C ASP A 82 15.43 2.32 -6.14
N ASP A 83 14.60 3.14 -5.48
CA ASP A 83 14.99 4.46 -5.00
C ASP A 83 15.74 4.35 -3.66
N LYS A 84 17.07 4.47 -3.73
CA LYS A 84 17.95 4.34 -2.57
C LYS A 84 17.76 5.45 -1.54
N GLU A 85 17.39 6.65 -1.97
CA GLU A 85 17.18 7.79 -1.06
C GLU A 85 15.90 7.58 -0.24
N CYS A 86 14.83 7.18 -0.91
CA CYS A 86 13.57 6.79 -0.30
C CYS A 86 13.78 5.65 0.71
N GLN A 87 14.49 4.58 0.30
CA GLN A 87 14.79 3.45 1.18
C GLN A 87 15.60 3.86 2.40
N SER A 88 16.65 4.67 2.22
CA SER A 88 17.51 5.15 3.31
C SER A 88 16.74 6.00 4.31
N LEU A 89 15.93 6.94 3.81
CA LEU A 89 15.08 7.80 4.63
C LEU A 89 14.13 6.99 5.50
N PHE A 90 13.36 6.09 4.90
CA PHE A 90 12.33 5.36 5.64
C PHE A 90 12.90 4.26 6.53
N LYS A 91 14.04 3.63 6.18
CA LYS A 91 14.75 2.76 7.13
C LYS A 91 15.20 3.52 8.37
N ARG A 92 15.69 4.74 8.21
CA ARG A 92 16.10 5.58 9.35
C ARG A 92 14.91 5.96 10.24
N LEU A 93 13.77 6.31 9.64
CA LEU A 93 12.57 6.74 10.38
C LEU A 93 11.80 5.58 11.02
N GLY A 94 11.60 4.49 10.28
CA GLY A 94 10.78 3.36 10.69
C GLY A 94 11.54 2.20 11.33
N LYS A 95 12.88 2.25 11.34
CA LYS A 95 13.76 1.25 11.98
C LYS A 95 13.38 -0.19 11.60
N GLU A 96 13.03 -1.02 12.58
CA GLU A 96 12.67 -2.43 12.43
C GLU A 96 11.36 -2.67 11.68
N LYS A 97 10.50 -1.66 11.52
CA LYS A 97 9.20 -1.77 10.83
C LYS A 97 9.32 -1.58 9.31
N VAL A 98 10.49 -1.24 8.79
CA VAL A 98 10.71 -0.98 7.36
C VAL A 98 11.59 -2.05 6.74
N TYR A 99 11.03 -2.74 5.76
CA TYR A 99 11.69 -3.78 4.99
C TYR A 99 11.87 -3.32 3.55
N VAL A 100 12.90 -3.83 2.88
CA VAL A 100 13.11 -3.61 1.43
C VAL A 100 13.01 -4.96 0.75
N ALA A 101 12.11 -5.05 -0.23
CA ALA A 101 11.93 -6.21 -1.07
C ALA A 101 12.61 -5.99 -2.43
N LYS A 102 13.29 -7.02 -2.94
CA LYS A 102 13.97 -6.96 -4.24
C LYS A 102 13.04 -7.19 -5.44
N ASN A 103 11.94 -7.90 -5.20
CA ASN A 103 10.96 -8.29 -6.20
C ASN A 103 9.63 -8.66 -5.50
N PRO A 104 8.54 -8.87 -6.24
CA PRO A 104 7.25 -9.27 -5.66
C PRO A 104 7.33 -10.54 -4.79
N GLU A 105 8.13 -11.53 -5.18
CA GLU A 105 8.27 -12.80 -4.43
C GLU A 105 8.89 -12.59 -3.04
N ASP A 106 9.93 -11.76 -2.95
CA ASP A 106 10.56 -11.37 -1.67
C ASP A 106 9.59 -10.56 -0.81
N ALA A 107 8.77 -9.69 -1.42
CA ALA A 107 7.73 -8.95 -0.69
C ALA A 107 6.71 -9.92 -0.05
N ILE A 108 6.22 -10.91 -0.80
CA ILE A 108 5.30 -11.93 -0.28
C ILE A 108 5.96 -12.77 0.82
N LYS A 109 7.23 -13.16 0.66
CA LYS A 109 7.96 -13.91 1.69
C LYS A 109 8.03 -13.13 3.01
N ARG A 110 8.25 -11.82 2.95
CA ARG A 110 8.28 -10.93 4.12
C ARG A 110 6.90 -10.80 4.76
N ILE A 111 5.85 -10.61 3.97
CA ILE A 111 4.47 -10.57 4.48
C ILE A 111 4.20 -11.78 5.36
N LYS A 112 4.49 -13.00 4.86
CA LYS A 112 4.27 -14.25 5.62
C LYS A 112 5.02 -14.32 6.96
N SER A 113 6.12 -13.59 7.13
CA SER A 113 6.82 -13.52 8.42
C SER A 113 6.24 -12.50 9.41
N LEU A 114 5.40 -11.58 8.92
CA LEU A 114 4.82 -10.47 9.67
C LEU A 114 3.37 -10.71 10.07
N VAL A 115 2.63 -11.46 9.28
CA VAL A 115 1.28 -11.95 9.58
C VAL A 115 1.38 -13.44 9.92
N ASN A 116 1.56 -13.72 11.21
CA ASN A 116 1.37 -15.03 11.84
C ASN A 116 0.27 -14.89 12.89
#